data_AF-A0A928ZKY3-F1
#
_entry.id   AF-A0A928ZKY3-F1
#
_cell.length_a   1.000
_cell.length_b   1.000
_cell.length_c   1.000
_cell.angle_alpha   90.00
_cell.angle_beta   90.00
_cell.angle_gamma   90.00
#
_symmetry.space_group_name_H-M   'P 1'
#
loop_
_entity.id
_entity.type
_entity.pdbx_description
1 polymer ?
#
loop_
_entity_poly.entity_id
_entity_poly.type
_entity_poly.pdbx_seq_one_letter_code
_entity_poly.pdbx_strand_id
1 'polypeptide(L)' 'MNCLYCFYTPGCSINDLWIAATALRHSLIVVSCDSDFERMQQVREFSWESGV' A
#
# COMPACT_ATOMS: atom_id res chain seq x y z
N MET A 1 -8.83 -2.33 -11.13
CA MET A 1 -7.88 -1.25 -10.79
C MET A 1 -8.66 0.04 -10.59
N ASN A 2 -9.13 0.33 -9.38
CA ASN A 2 -9.80 1.59 -9.04
C ASN A 2 -9.01 2.33 -7.94
N CYS A 3 -7.67 2.36 -8.06
CA CYS A 3 -6.80 3.10 -7.15
C CYS A 3 -6.65 4.59 -7.55
N LEU A 4 -7.69 5.23 -8.13
CA LEU A 4 -7.61 6.67 -8.40
C LEU A 4 -7.50 7.50 -7.11
N TYR A 5 -7.99 6.97 -5.98
CA TYR A 5 -7.94 7.66 -4.68
C TYR A 5 -6.52 7.82 -4.13
N CYS A 6 -5.60 6.87 -4.37
CA CYS A 6 -4.21 6.99 -3.92
C CYS A 6 -3.41 8.06 -4.69
N PHE A 7 -3.81 8.40 -5.92
CA PHE A 7 -3.12 9.45 -6.70
C PHE A 7 -3.39 10.86 -6.16
N TYR A 8 -4.47 11.06 -5.39
CA TYR A 8 -4.85 12.37 -4.86
C TYR A 8 -4.53 12.52 -3.36
N THR A 9 -4.04 11.46 -2.70
CA THR A 9 -3.59 11.51 -1.31
C THR A 9 -2.15 12.02 -1.23
N PRO A 10 -1.90 13.20 -0.65
CA PRO A 10 -0.54 13.67 -0.40
C PRO A 10 0.15 12.71 0.59
N GLY A 11 1.25 12.10 0.16
CA GLY A 11 2.02 11.11 0.93
C GLY A 11 2.29 9.83 0.13
N CYS A 12 1.29 9.34 -0.62
CA CYS A 12 1.42 8.10 -1.37
C CYS A 12 2.31 8.29 -2.61
N SER A 13 3.51 7.71 -2.60
CA SER A 13 4.39 7.74 -3.76
C SER A 13 4.00 6.65 -4.76
N ILE A 14 4.35 6.87 -6.03
CA ILE A 14 4.18 5.84 -7.06
C ILE A 14 4.94 4.55 -6.71
N ASN A 15 6.04 4.67 -5.97
CA ASN A 15 6.82 3.52 -5.54
C ASN A 15 6.04 2.68 -4.52
N ASP A 16 5.33 3.30 -3.60
CA ASP A 16 4.53 2.58 -2.59
C ASP A 16 3.41 1.79 -3.25
N LEU A 17 2.82 2.36 -4.31
CA LEU A 17 1.83 1.67 -5.14
C LEU A 17 2.42 0.44 -5.84
N TRP A 18 3.65 0.55 -6.36
CA TRP A 18 4.37 -0.58 -6.99
C TRP A 18 4.76 -1.66 -5.98
N ILE A 19 5.18 -1.28 -4.77
CA ILE A 19 5.50 -2.20 -3.68
C ILE A 19 4.24 -2.95 -3.26
N ALA A 20 3.14 -2.25 -3.00
CA ALA A 20 1.86 -2.85 -2.64
C ALA A 20 1.32 -3.76 -3.75
N ALA A 21 1.42 -3.36 -5.02
CA ALA A 21 0.99 -4.18 -6.15
C ALA A 21 1.82 -5.46 -6.31
N THR A 22 3.14 -5.37 -6.10
CA THR A 22 4.05 -6.52 -6.17
C THR A 22 3.78 -7.47 -5.02
N ALA A 23 3.64 -6.95 -3.80
CA ALA A 23 3.32 -7.76 -2.63
C ALA A 23 1.99 -8.48 -2.78
N LEU A 24 0.95 -7.78 -3.25
CA LEU A 24 -0.36 -8.39 -3.50
C LEU A 24 -0.31 -9.47 -4.59
N ARG A 25 0.46 -9.25 -5.67
CA ARG A 25 0.60 -10.24 -6.75
C ARG A 25 1.33 -11.51 -6.30
N HIS A 26 2.28 -11.38 -5.38
CA HIS A 26 3.09 -12.49 -4.88
C HIS A 26 2.62 -13.01 -3.52
N SER A 27 1.49 -12.52 -3.00
CA SER A 27 0.96 -12.86 -1.68
C SER A 27 2.00 -12.66 -0.55
N LEU A 28 2.77 -11.58 -0.65
CA LEU A 28 3.78 -11.18 0.34
C LEU A 28 3.17 -10.21 1.36
N ILE A 29 3.78 -10.19 2.55
CA ILE A 29 3.46 -9.22 3.60
C ILE A 29 4.40 -8.02 3.44
N VAL A 30 3.84 -6.82 3.34
CA VAL A 30 4.63 -5.59 3.37
C VAL A 30 4.82 -5.17 4.82
N VAL A 31 6.06 -5.13 5.29
CA VAL A 31 6.38 -4.58 6.61
C VAL A 31 6.93 -3.17 6.44
N SER A 32 6.22 -2.16 6.94
CA SER A 32 6.65 -0.76 6.82
C SER A 32 6.13 0.08 7.98
N CYS A 33 6.89 1.08 8.43
CA CYS A 33 6.45 2.08 9.39
C CYS A 33 5.71 3.27 8.74
N ASP A 34 5.52 3.20 7.42
CA ASP A 34 4.85 4.27 6.68
C ASP A 34 3.32 4.11 6.76
N SER A 35 2.68 5.15 7.29
CA SER A 35 1.23 5.25 7.45
C SER A 35 0.45 5.26 6.13
N ASP A 36 1.12 5.49 4.99
CA ASP A 36 0.43 5.45 3.70
C ASP A 36 0.03 4.03 3.29
N PHE A 37 0.73 2.98 3.77
CA PHE A 37 0.32 1.59 3.54
C PHE A 37 -0.94 1.20 4.32
N GLU A 38 -1.14 1.77 5.51
CA GLU A 38 -2.38 1.63 6.27
C GLU A 38 -3.58 2.15 5.47
N ARG A 39 -3.42 3.31 4.83
CA ARG A 39 -4.46 3.89 3.96
C ARG A 39 -4.69 3.07 2.70
N MET A 40 -3.61 2.55 2.09
CA MET A 40 -3.74 1.65 0.94
C MET A 40 -4.51 0.39 1.30
N GLN A 41 -4.39 -0.11 2.54
CA GLN A 41 -5.10 -1.30 3.02
C GLN A 41 -6.61 -1.04 3.12
N GLN A 42 -7.02 0.18 3.44
CA GLN A 42 -8.44 0.58 3.45
C GLN A 42 -9.07 0.61 2.06
N VAL A 43 -8.29 0.94 1.02
CA VAL A 43 -8.77 0.96 -0.38
C VAL A 43 -8.76 -0.44 -0.98
N ARG A 44 -7.78 -1.27 -0.60
CA ARG A 44 -7.65 -2.64 -1.06
C ARG A 44 -7.05 -3.51 0.04
N GLU A 45 -7.72 -4.60 0.36
CA GLU A 45 -7.21 -5.57 1.31
C GLU A 45 -5.91 -6.21 0.79
N PHE A 46 -4.82 -6.05 1.54
CA PHE A 46 -3.54 -6.72 1.32
C PHE A 46 -2.84 -6.92 2.67
N SER A 47 -1.89 -7.85 2.72
CA SER A 47 -1.15 -8.15 3.94
C SER A 47 -0.09 -7.08 4.19
N TRP A 48 -0.33 -6.24 5.18
CA TRP A 48 0.59 -5.21 5.66
C TRP A 48 0.73 -5.31 7.18
N GLU A 49 1.95 -5.13 7.66
CA GLU A 49 2.28 -5.08 9.09
C GLU A 49 3.11 -3.82 9.38
N SER A 50 2.83 -3.17 10.51
CA SER A 50 3.66 -2.07 10.99
C SER A 50 4.94 -2.61 11.61
N GLY A 51 6.11 -2.17 11.14
CA GLY A 51 7.41 -2.61 11.66
C GLY A 51 7.84 -1.99 13.00
N VAL A 52 6.88 -1.53 13.82
CA VAL A 52 7.12 -0.93 15.14
C VAL A 52 7.60 -1.97 16.14
#